data_AF-A0A533VME4-F1
#
_entry.id   AF-A0A533VME4-F1
#
_cell.length_a   1.000
_cell.length_b   1.000
_cell.length_c   1.000
_cell.angle_alpha   90.00
_cell.angle_beta   90.00
_cell.angle_gamma   90.00
#
_symmetry.space_group_name_H-M   'P 1'
#
loop_
_entity.id
_entity.type
_entity.pdbx_description
1 polymer ?
#
loop_
_entity_poly.entity_id
_entity_poly.type
_entity_poly.pdbx_seq_one_letter_code
_entity_poly.pdbx_strand_id
1 'polypeptide(L)'
;MTISPLVSITNPVAGSTVTGKVTISLSTSVSSGISNVKMYIDNVLVTQMTSGPYTYKWNTSNIASGMHTITGKAYGVSGNNAVASEAVYVSHRK
;
A
#
# COMPACT_ATOMS: atom_id res chain seq x y z
N MET A 1 27.50 1.29 -3.76
CA MET A 1 26.56 1.13 -2.63
C MET A 1 25.25 0.60 -3.18
N THR A 2 24.68 -0.44 -2.58
CA THR A 2 23.32 -0.88 -2.88
C THR A 2 22.35 -0.08 -2.01
N ILE A 3 21.44 0.66 -2.63
CA ILE A 3 20.33 1.27 -1.91
C ILE A 3 19.26 0.18 -1.74
N SER A 4 19.04 -0.25 -0.50
CA SER A 4 17.90 -1.11 -0.19
C SER A 4 16.69 -0.21 0.07
N PRO A 5 15.63 -0.31 -0.74
CA PRO A 5 14.44 0.49 -0.50
C PRO A 5 13.81 0.09 0.84
N LEU A 6 13.21 1.03 1.54
CA LEU A 6 12.22 0.75 2.58
C LEU A 6 10.85 1.10 2.01
N VAL A 7 9.83 0.35 2.40
CA VAL A 7 8.43 0.72 2.17
C VAL A 7 7.65 0.52 3.46
N SER A 8 6.73 1.44 3.75
CA SER A 8 5.78 1.29 4.85
C SER A 8 4.42 1.83 4.43
N ILE A 9 3.36 1.22 4.95
CA ILE A 9 1.99 1.73 4.79
C ILE A 9 1.76 2.72 5.94
N THR A 10 1.51 3.99 5.61
CA THR A 10 1.31 5.05 6.62
C THR A 10 -0.16 5.35 6.87
N ASN A 11 -1.03 5.00 5.93
CA ASN A 11 -2.47 5.06 6.10
C ASN A 11 -3.13 4.00 5.21
N PRO A 12 -4.20 3.33 5.67
CA PRO A 12 -4.63 3.22 7.06
C PRO A 12 -3.57 2.57 7.96
N VAL A 13 -3.61 2.85 9.27
CA VAL A 13 -2.72 2.17 10.24
C VAL A 13 -3.17 0.73 10.46
N ALA A 14 -2.24 -0.14 10.86
CA ALA A 14 -2.50 -1.54 11.18
C ALA A 14 -3.73 -1.71 12.09
N GLY A 15 -4.63 -2.62 11.74
CA GLY A 15 -5.83 -2.94 12.53
C GLY A 15 -6.96 -1.91 12.44
N SER A 16 -6.82 -0.86 11.61
CA SER A 16 -7.89 0.13 11.42
C SER A 16 -9.17 -0.52 10.92
N THR A 17 -10.31 -0.03 11.40
CA THR A 17 -11.60 -0.24 10.74
C THR A 17 -11.82 0.86 9.70
N VAL A 18 -12.14 0.49 8.47
CA VAL A 18 -12.29 1.42 7.36
C VAL A 18 -13.63 1.25 6.63
N THR A 19 -14.15 2.36 6.08
CA THR A 19 -15.44 2.38 5.37
C THR A 19 -15.49 3.52 4.35
N GLY A 20 -16.29 3.36 3.28
CA GLY A 20 -16.45 4.34 2.22
C GLY A 20 -15.20 4.55 1.36
N LYS A 21 -14.80 5.82 1.21
CA LYS A 21 -13.62 6.20 0.40
C LYS A 21 -12.41 6.37 1.32
N VAL A 22 -11.46 5.46 1.18
CA VAL A 22 -10.24 5.38 2.00
C VAL A 22 -9.04 5.71 1.12
N THR A 23 -8.18 6.63 1.55
CA THR A 23 -6.90 6.86 0.87
C THR A 23 -5.84 5.96 1.49
N ILE A 24 -5.29 5.02 0.72
CA ILE A 24 -4.12 4.26 1.15
C ILE A 24 -2.86 5.05 0.78
N SER A 25 -1.94 5.21 1.73
CA SER A 25 -0.69 5.95 1.58
C SER A 25 0.50 5.06 1.93
N LEU A 26 1.52 5.09 1.08
CA LEU A 26 2.80 4.41 1.28
C LEU A 26 3.92 5.46 1.40
N SER A 27 4.92 5.15 2.21
CA SER A 27 6.17 5.91 2.26
C SER A 27 7.35 5.04 1.84
N THR A 28 8.39 5.65 1.26
CA THR A 28 9.64 4.98 0.89
C THR A 28 10.83 5.78 1.38
N SER A 29 11.89 5.11 1.86
CA SER A 29 13.08 5.79 2.43
C SER A 29 13.92 6.58 1.42
N VAL A 30 13.82 6.25 0.13
CA VAL A 30 14.65 6.83 -0.94
C VAL A 30 13.82 6.91 -2.22
N SER A 31 13.48 8.10 -2.71
CA SER A 31 12.70 8.25 -3.96
C SER A 31 13.57 8.08 -5.20
N SER A 32 14.81 8.59 -5.19
CA SER A 32 15.77 8.50 -6.30
C SER A 32 16.27 7.09 -6.60
N GLY A 33 15.98 6.12 -5.73
CA GLY A 33 16.36 4.72 -5.86
C GLY A 33 15.22 3.79 -6.27
N ILE A 34 13.98 4.29 -6.45
CA ILE A 34 12.80 3.46 -6.74
C ILE A 34 12.47 3.48 -8.23
N SER A 35 12.33 2.29 -8.82
CA SER A 35 11.79 2.10 -10.16
C SER A 35 10.25 2.16 -10.15
N ASN A 36 9.62 1.42 -9.23
CA ASN A 36 8.17 1.45 -9.05
C ASN A 36 7.75 0.95 -7.67
N VAL A 37 6.54 1.34 -7.27
CA VAL A 37 5.82 0.83 -6.12
C VAL A 37 4.52 0.20 -6.61
N LYS A 38 4.29 -1.06 -6.26
CA LYS A 38 3.04 -1.78 -6.52
C LYS A 38 2.25 -1.89 -5.23
N MET A 39 0.95 -1.61 -5.30
CA MET A 39 0.04 -1.80 -4.18
C MET A 39 -0.95 -2.92 -4.51
N TYR A 40 -1.20 -3.78 -3.53
CA TYR A 40 -2.13 -4.88 -3.63
C TYR A 40 -3.15 -4.81 -2.50
N ILE A 41 -4.36 -5.29 -2.76
CA ILE A 41 -5.39 -5.57 -1.76
C ILE A 41 -5.80 -7.03 -1.97
N ASP A 42 -5.68 -7.85 -0.94
CA ASP A 42 -5.92 -9.31 -0.99
C ASP A 42 -5.22 -9.99 -2.17
N ASN A 43 -3.93 -9.64 -2.34
CA ASN A 43 -3.05 -10.12 -3.39
C ASN A 43 -3.43 -9.68 -4.82
N VAL A 44 -4.47 -8.86 -5.00
CA VAL A 44 -4.85 -8.27 -6.28
C VAL A 44 -4.13 -6.94 -6.46
N LEU A 45 -3.41 -6.76 -7.58
CA LEU A 45 -2.74 -5.50 -7.91
C LEU A 45 -3.78 -4.41 -8.16
N VAL A 46 -3.75 -3.34 -7.36
CA VAL A 46 -4.69 -2.22 -7.49
C VAL A 46 -4.06 -0.97 -8.11
N THR A 47 -2.75 -0.79 -7.98
CA THR A 47 -2.02 0.29 -8.63
C THR A 47 -0.52 0.01 -8.73
N GLN A 48 0.13 0.64 -9.72
CA GLN A 48 1.59 0.73 -9.84
C GLN A 48 1.96 2.20 -10.03
N MET A 49 2.94 2.69 -9.27
CA MET A 49 3.36 4.09 -9.24
C MET A 49 4.87 4.16 -9.42
N THR A 50 5.35 5.03 -10.31
CA THR A 50 6.78 5.23 -10.56
C THR A 50 7.37 6.43 -9.82
N SER A 51 6.51 7.27 -9.23
CA SER A 51 6.91 8.45 -8.47
C SER A 51 5.89 8.76 -7.37
N GLY A 52 6.35 9.41 -6.29
CA GLY A 52 5.50 9.85 -5.20
C GLY A 52 4.64 11.07 -5.56
N PRO A 53 3.58 11.36 -4.79
CA PRO A 53 3.16 10.63 -3.59
C PRO A 53 2.53 9.26 -3.91
N TYR A 54 2.93 8.23 -3.18
CA TYR A 54 2.45 6.86 -3.40
C TYR A 54 1.10 6.65 -2.71
N THR A 55 0.02 6.99 -3.41
CA THR A 55 -1.34 6.96 -2.85
C THR A 55 -2.32 6.22 -3.77
N TYR A 56 -3.33 5.61 -3.16
CA TYR A 56 -4.42 4.94 -3.87
C TYR A 56 -5.76 5.24 -3.20
N LYS A 57 -6.77 5.65 -3.98
CA LYS A 57 -8.13 5.87 -3.47
C LYS A 57 -8.90 4.55 -3.55
N TRP A 58 -9.07 3.91 -2.41
CA TRP A 58 -9.82 2.67 -2.28
C TRP A 58 -11.29 2.95 -1.94
N ASN A 59 -12.20 2.47 -2.77
CA ASN A 59 -13.64 2.51 -2.49
C ASN A 59 -14.09 1.17 -1.91
N THR A 60 -14.46 1.16 -0.62
CA THR A 60 -14.86 -0.06 0.07
C THR A 60 -16.35 -0.38 -0.04
N SER A 61 -17.17 0.48 -0.68
CA SER A 61 -18.63 0.31 -0.72
C SER A 61 -19.11 -1.05 -1.26
N ASN A 62 -18.35 -1.68 -2.17
CA ASN A 62 -18.68 -2.99 -2.74
C ASN A 62 -17.71 -4.10 -2.30
N ILE A 63 -16.83 -3.81 -1.34
CA ILE A 63 -15.90 -4.80 -0.78
C ILE A 63 -16.61 -5.53 0.36
N ALA A 64 -16.42 -6.83 0.52
CA ALA A 64 -17.02 -7.57 1.63
C ALA A 64 -16.61 -6.96 2.99
N SER A 65 -17.47 -7.01 4.01
CA SER A 65 -16.99 -6.73 5.37
C SER A 65 -16.12 -7.88 5.85
N GLY A 66 -15.02 -7.56 6.54
CA GLY A 66 -14.05 -8.54 6.99
C GLY A 66 -12.63 -8.00 7.01
N MET A 67 -11.68 -8.89 7.30
CA MET A 67 -10.25 -8.57 7.23
C MET A 67 -9.77 -8.53 5.78
N HIS A 68 -9.06 -7.47 5.43
CA HIS A 68 -8.40 -7.28 4.14
C HIS A 68 -6.93 -6.98 4.36
N THR A 69 -6.08 -7.48 3.48
CA THR A 69 -4.63 -7.24 3.56
C THR A 69 -4.21 -6.25 2.48
N ILE A 70 -3.64 -5.12 2.90
CA ILE A 70 -2.99 -4.14 2.02
C ILE A 70 -1.52 -4.50 1.97
N THR A 71 -0.95 -4.62 0.77
CA THR A 71 0.49 -4.89 0.58
C THR A 71 1.11 -3.84 -0.33
N GLY A 72 2.19 -3.20 0.13
CA GLY A 72 3.05 -2.35 -0.69
C GLY A 72 4.34 -3.07 -1.04
N LYS A 73 4.72 -3.07 -2.33
CA LYS A 73 6.01 -3.59 -2.81
C LYS A 73 6.76 -2.49 -3.53
N ALA A 74 7.91 -2.09 -3.00
CA ALA A 74 8.80 -1.10 -3.62
C ALA A 74 9.95 -1.82 -4.32
N TYR A 75 10.18 -1.49 -5.58
CA TYR A 75 11.26 -2.05 -6.41
C TYR A 75 12.28 -0.95 -6.68
N GLY A 76 13.52 -1.21 -6.31
CA GLY A 76 14.64 -0.32 -6.53
C GLY A 76 15.25 -0.47 -7.92
N VAL A 77 15.92 0.59 -8.39
CA VAL A 77 16.63 0.59 -9.68
C VAL A 77 17.82 -0.37 -9.74
N SER A 78 18.36 -0.74 -8.58
CA SER A 78 19.45 -1.72 -8.44
C SER A 78 18.96 -3.18 -8.32
N GLY A 79 17.67 -3.44 -8.56
CA GLY A 79 17.08 -4.79 -8.47
C GLY A 79 16.73 -5.26 -7.06
N ASN A 80 16.94 -4.43 -6.04
CA ASN A 80 16.48 -4.72 -4.67
C ASN A 80 14.99 -4.41 -4.51
N ASN A 81 14.29 -5.12 -3.62
CA ASN A 81 12.87 -4.86 -3.34
C ASN A 81 12.57 -4.90 -1.85
N ALA A 82 11.55 -4.16 -1.45
CA ALA A 82 11.01 -4.13 -0.10
C ALA A 82 9.50 -4.34 -0.12
N VAL A 83 8.99 -4.93 0.95
CA VAL A 83 7.58 -5.27 1.09
C VAL A 83 7.10 -4.84 2.47
N ALA A 84 5.91 -4.24 2.53
CA ALA A 84 5.16 -4.00 3.74
C ALA A 84 3.74 -4.54 3.56
N SER A 85 3.14 -5.06 4.62
CA SER A 85 1.74 -5.50 4.61
C SER A 85 1.06 -5.10 5.90
N GLU A 86 -0.19 -4.66 5.79
CA GLU A 86 -1.04 -4.29 6.91
C GLU A 86 -2.42 -4.90 6.75
N ALA A 87 -2.99 -5.39 7.85
CA ALA A 87 -4.37 -5.86 7.89
C ALA A 87 -5.30 -4.74 8.35
N VAL A 88 -6.45 -4.62 7.69
CA VAL A 88 -7.53 -3.69 8.06
C VAL A 88 -8.88 -4.39 8.04
N TYR A 89 -9.82 -3.91 8.84
CA TYR A 89 -11.18 -4.42 8.85
C TYR A 89 -12.10 -3.51 8.04
N VAL A 90 -12.72 -4.02 6.98
CA VAL A 90 -13.77 -3.29 6.25
C VAL A 90 -15.09 -3.46 6.98
N SER A 91 -15.74 -2.35 7.35
CA SER A 91 -17.07 -2.35 7.96
C SER A 91 -18.09 -1.59 7.12
N HIS A 92 -19.27 -2.20 6.93
CA HIS A 92 -20.47 -1.54 6.40
C HIS A 92 -21.44 -1.07 7.48
N ARG A 93 -21.16 -1.41 8.74
CA ARG A 93 -21.92 -0.91 9.88
C ARG A 93 -21.31 0.40 10.31
N LYS A 94 -22.13 1.46 10.30
CA LYS A 94 -21.80 2.74 10.91
C LYS A 94 -21.74 2.61 12.43
#